data_AF-A0A962IBB6-F1
#
_entry.id   AF-A0A962IBB6-F1
#
_cell.length_a   1.000
_cell.length_b   1.000
_cell.length_c   1.000
_cell.angle_alpha   90.00
_cell.angle_beta   90.00
_cell.angle_gamma   90.00
#
_symmetry.space_group_name_H-M   'P 1'
#
loop_
_entity.id
_entity.type
_entity.pdbx_description
1 polymer ?
#
loop_
_entity_poly.entity_id
_entity_poly.type
_entity_poly.pdbx_seq_one_letter_code
_entity_poly.pdbx_strand_id
1 'polypeptide(L)'
;AQDVRIGLTEVRLILRQNESTTANELARLLTERQRANVPASDLSAHAWKTLAIARMRDMDHDTVIAYADIAAAEAQALQPPDQQVLVDSLVLGAMARLSRSGPEKTQETIDEAIQRLDRVIALYPPQRDIDSFDPLLAKALVWRASVQAMVGTEKDPIDVLSLIRMSDDGRPSNCPDIAALLQRTPLEYPDNALRTGRVGAVLFGLDWKGTAVDRVVILAEPAGTGFGAATETTLRSWTLSQPVPEACGKDFVSFVSFTQE
;
A
#
# COMPACT_ATOMS: atom_id res chain seq x y z
N ALA A 1 -1.39 39.84 -13.02
CA ALA A 1 -1.46 38.40 -12.69
C ALA A 1 -0.05 37.80 -12.66
N GLN A 2 0.86 38.45 -11.93
CA GLN A 2 2.15 37.92 -11.49
C GLN A 2 1.97 37.59 -10.00
N ASP A 3 2.69 36.60 -9.48
CA ASP A 3 2.68 36.10 -8.08
C ASP A 3 1.82 34.88 -7.73
N VAL A 4 1.90 33.81 -8.52
CA VAL A 4 1.70 32.45 -7.98
C VAL A 4 2.78 31.52 -8.53
N ARG A 5 4.02 31.69 -8.05
CA ARG A 5 5.09 30.68 -8.16
C ARG A 5 5.68 30.43 -6.78
N ILE A 6 4.82 30.05 -5.84
CA ILE A 6 5.30 29.37 -4.62
C ILE A 6 5.60 27.93 -5.06
N GLY A 7 6.86 27.53 -5.00
CA GLY A 7 7.26 26.18 -5.36
C GLY A 7 6.74 25.15 -4.36
N LEU A 8 6.40 23.94 -4.82
CA LEU A 8 5.95 22.82 -3.97
C LEU A 8 6.89 22.53 -2.78
N THR A 9 8.19 22.84 -2.93
CA THR A 9 9.20 22.71 -1.87
C THR A 9 8.98 23.70 -0.72
N GLU A 10 8.59 24.95 -1.00
CA GLU A 10 8.32 25.97 0.02
C GLU A 10 7.04 25.64 0.78
N VAL A 11 6.01 25.14 0.10
CA VAL A 11 4.76 24.69 0.74
C VAL A 11 5.04 23.56 1.75
N ARG A 12 5.89 22.58 1.40
CA ARG A 12 6.29 21.50 2.31
C ARG A 12 7.07 21.97 3.53
N LEU A 13 7.90 23.00 3.38
CA LEU A 13 8.71 23.55 4.47
C LEU A 13 7.86 24.38 5.45
N ILE A 14 6.97 25.22 4.93
CA ILE A 14 6.10 26.11 5.72
C ILE A 14 5.11 25.29 6.55
N LEU A 15 4.59 24.18 5.99
CA LEU A 15 3.67 23.34 6.74
C LEU A 15 4.31 22.84 8.04
N ARG A 16 5.57 22.38 8.08
CA ARG A 16 6.19 21.79 9.28
C ARG A 16 6.29 22.66 10.53
N GLN A 17 6.14 23.99 10.46
CA GLN A 17 6.41 24.89 11.59
C GLN A 17 5.18 25.64 12.13
N ASN A 18 4.05 25.68 11.40
CA ASN A 18 2.78 26.31 11.78
C ASN A 18 1.58 25.50 11.22
N GLU A 19 1.61 24.18 11.41
CA GLU A 19 0.90 23.16 10.62
C GLU A 19 -0.61 23.43 10.42
N SER A 20 -1.36 23.77 11.46
CA SER A 20 -2.82 23.84 11.36
C SER A 20 -3.32 25.11 10.64
N THR A 21 -2.80 26.30 10.98
CA THR A 21 -3.28 27.56 10.39
C THR A 21 -2.95 27.66 8.89
N THR A 22 -1.73 27.29 8.50
CA THR A 22 -1.34 27.29 7.08
C THR A 22 -2.12 26.23 6.28
N ALA A 23 -2.33 25.03 6.83
CA ALA A 23 -3.13 24.01 6.17
C ALA A 23 -4.60 24.45 5.99
N ASN A 24 -5.19 25.07 7.02
CA ASN A 24 -6.55 25.62 6.96
C ASN A 24 -6.68 26.71 5.89
N GLU A 25 -5.70 27.61 5.82
CA GLU A 25 -5.71 28.70 4.85
C GLU A 25 -5.53 28.18 3.41
N LEU A 26 -4.63 27.22 3.20
CA LEU A 26 -4.47 26.57 1.90
C LEU A 26 -5.75 25.83 1.49
N ALA A 27 -6.38 25.09 2.41
CA ALA A 27 -7.65 24.40 2.17
C ALA A 27 -8.77 25.39 1.80
N ARG A 28 -8.84 26.55 2.48
CA ARG A 28 -9.78 27.63 2.17
C ARG A 28 -9.57 28.15 0.75
N LEU A 29 -8.32 28.49 0.39
CA LEU A 29 -7.97 29.00 -0.94
C LEU A 29 -8.27 28.00 -2.06
N LEU A 30 -7.96 26.72 -1.86
CA LEU A 30 -8.27 25.68 -2.84
C LEU A 30 -9.79 25.45 -2.99
N THR A 31 -10.54 25.54 -1.89
CA THR A 31 -12.01 25.46 -1.92
C THR A 31 -12.62 26.65 -2.67
N GLU A 32 -12.12 27.87 -2.44
CA GLU A 32 -12.55 29.06 -3.16
C GLU A 32 -12.27 28.96 -4.65
N ARG A 33 -11.09 28.44 -5.01
CA ARG A 33 -10.73 28.13 -6.39
C ARG A 33 -11.74 27.15 -7.04
N GLN A 34 -12.11 26.08 -6.34
CA GLN A 34 -13.11 25.12 -6.84
C GLN A 34 -14.49 25.76 -7.01
N ARG A 35 -14.93 26.58 -6.06
CA ARG A 35 -16.20 27.34 -6.16
C ARG A 35 -16.21 28.32 -7.34
N ALA A 36 -15.04 28.85 -7.70
CA ALA A 36 -14.85 29.68 -8.88
C ALA A 36 -14.74 28.88 -10.20
N ASN A 37 -14.94 27.55 -10.17
CA ASN A 37 -14.84 26.64 -11.32
C ASN A 37 -13.50 26.74 -12.07
N VAL A 38 -12.41 27.02 -11.35
CA VAL A 38 -11.08 27.05 -11.96
C VAL A 38 -10.65 25.62 -12.29
N PRO A 39 -10.23 25.32 -13.55
CA PRO A 39 -9.85 23.98 -13.96
C PRO A 39 -8.72 23.38 -13.12
N ALA A 40 -8.75 22.06 -12.92
CA ALA A 40 -7.71 21.27 -12.26
C ALA A 40 -6.30 21.64 -12.78
N SER A 41 -5.33 21.72 -11.88
CA SER A 41 -3.93 21.89 -12.23
C SER A 41 -3.06 20.93 -11.41
N ASP A 42 -1.85 20.68 -11.90
CA ASP A 42 -0.85 19.90 -11.18
C ASP A 42 -0.65 20.43 -9.75
N LEU A 43 -0.45 21.74 -9.60
CA LEU A 43 -0.28 22.38 -8.31
C LEU A 43 -1.47 22.13 -7.35
N SER A 44 -2.71 22.23 -7.84
CA SER A 44 -3.88 22.04 -6.97
C SER A 44 -4.04 20.58 -6.55
N ALA A 45 -3.78 19.62 -7.45
CA ALA A 45 -3.81 18.20 -7.13
C ALA A 45 -2.77 17.81 -6.07
N HIS A 46 -1.52 18.28 -6.21
CA HIS A 46 -0.46 18.08 -5.21
C HIS A 46 -0.75 18.79 -3.89
N ALA A 47 -1.36 19.98 -3.93
CA ALA A 47 -1.73 20.73 -2.72
C ALA A 47 -2.80 19.99 -1.92
N TRP A 48 -3.85 19.48 -2.56
CA TRP A 48 -4.87 18.65 -1.91
C TRP A 48 -4.29 17.37 -1.31
N LYS A 49 -3.42 16.66 -2.06
CA LYS A 49 -2.71 15.48 -1.52
C LYS A 49 -1.90 15.83 -0.27
N THR A 50 -1.19 16.96 -0.31
CA THR A 50 -0.37 17.42 0.82
C THR A 50 -1.23 17.73 2.05
N LEU A 51 -2.39 18.36 1.86
CA LEU A 51 -3.36 18.58 2.94
C LEU A 51 -3.90 17.27 3.51
N ALA A 52 -4.23 16.29 2.66
CA ALA A 52 -4.67 14.97 3.11
C ALA A 52 -3.59 14.29 3.97
N ILE A 53 -2.32 14.34 3.58
CA ILE A 53 -1.21 13.79 4.38
C ILE A 53 -1.09 14.50 5.74
N ALA A 54 -1.23 15.83 5.77
CA ALA A 54 -1.18 16.59 7.01
C ALA A 54 -2.30 16.15 7.97
N ARG A 55 -3.53 15.99 7.45
CA ARG A 55 -4.70 15.56 8.24
C ARG A 55 -4.62 14.13 8.74
N MET A 56 -3.89 13.26 8.05
CA MET A 56 -3.68 11.88 8.51
C MET A 56 -2.93 11.85 9.84
N ARG A 57 -2.06 12.84 10.12
CA ARG A 57 -1.36 12.96 11.41
C ARG A 57 -2.29 13.38 12.54
N ASP A 58 -3.27 14.21 12.23
CA ASP A 58 -4.30 14.66 13.16
C ASP A 58 -5.37 13.58 13.43
N MET A 59 -5.30 12.43 12.75
CA MET A 59 -6.31 11.36 12.76
C MET A 59 -7.72 11.81 12.31
N ASP A 60 -7.80 12.91 11.55
CA ASP A 60 -9.05 13.41 10.97
C ASP A 60 -9.35 12.67 9.66
N HIS A 61 -9.76 11.40 9.78
CA HIS A 61 -9.96 10.49 8.65
C HIS A 61 -10.96 11.03 7.62
N ASP A 62 -12.01 11.74 8.05
CA ASP A 62 -13.03 12.28 7.15
C ASP A 62 -12.46 13.37 6.24
N THR A 63 -11.68 14.29 6.82
CA THR A 63 -11.01 15.32 6.02
C THR A 63 -9.93 14.71 5.13
N VAL A 64 -9.18 13.70 5.61
CA VAL A 64 -8.21 12.97 4.76
C VAL A 64 -8.92 12.38 3.54
N ILE A 65 -10.04 11.70 3.75
CA ILE A 65 -10.85 11.09 2.69
C ILE A 65 -11.29 12.15 1.68
N ALA A 66 -11.90 13.25 2.15
CA ALA A 66 -12.38 14.31 1.27
C ALA A 66 -11.24 14.92 0.43
N TYR A 67 -10.10 15.24 1.06
CA TYR A 67 -8.97 15.85 0.36
C TYR A 67 -8.26 14.88 -0.59
N ALA A 68 -8.12 13.62 -0.21
CA ALA A 68 -7.58 12.57 -1.08
C ALA A 68 -8.49 12.36 -2.31
N ASP A 69 -9.80 12.37 -2.13
CA ASP A 69 -10.77 12.20 -3.22
C ASP A 69 -10.71 13.36 -4.22
N ILE A 70 -10.61 14.59 -3.71
CA ILE A 70 -10.42 15.78 -4.54
C ILE A 70 -9.08 15.71 -5.29
N ALA A 71 -7.99 15.37 -4.60
CA ALA A 71 -6.67 15.27 -5.22
C ALA A 71 -6.63 14.23 -6.34
N ALA A 72 -7.25 13.06 -6.12
CA ALA A 72 -7.37 12.01 -7.13
C ALA A 72 -8.21 12.46 -8.33
N ALA A 73 -9.33 13.14 -8.10
CA ALA A 73 -10.18 13.67 -9.16
C ALA A 73 -9.46 14.73 -10.00
N GLU A 74 -8.75 15.66 -9.36
CA GLU A 74 -7.98 16.70 -10.07
C GLU A 74 -6.81 16.09 -10.86
N ALA A 75 -6.05 15.16 -10.27
CA ALA A 75 -4.95 14.48 -10.96
C ALA A 75 -5.42 13.69 -12.19
N GLN A 76 -6.59 13.03 -12.08
CA GLN A 76 -7.22 12.30 -13.19
C GLN A 76 -7.69 13.21 -14.33
N ALA A 77 -8.07 14.46 -14.02
CA ALA A 77 -8.58 15.43 -14.99
C ALA A 77 -7.48 16.11 -15.83
N LEU A 78 -6.20 15.96 -15.46
CA LEU A 78 -5.07 16.51 -16.21
C LEU A 78 -4.86 15.77 -17.55
N GLN A 79 -4.21 16.43 -18.50
CA GLN A 79 -3.86 15.86 -19.82
C GLN A 79 -2.36 16.04 -20.10
N PRO A 80 -1.52 15.00 -19.88
CA PRO A 80 -1.88 13.67 -19.37
C PRO A 80 -2.22 13.68 -17.87
N PRO A 81 -2.95 12.66 -17.35
CA PRO A 81 -3.19 12.51 -15.92
C PRO A 81 -1.88 12.45 -15.11
N ASP A 82 -1.84 13.07 -13.93
CA ASP A 82 -0.73 12.85 -12.99
C ASP A 82 -0.96 11.52 -12.25
N GLN A 83 -0.37 10.46 -12.80
CA GLN A 83 -0.51 9.11 -12.26
C GLN A 83 0.04 8.97 -10.83
N GLN A 84 1.11 9.70 -10.48
CA GLN A 84 1.71 9.61 -9.15
C GLN A 84 0.77 10.20 -8.09
N VAL A 85 0.23 11.40 -8.33
CA VAL A 85 -0.76 12.00 -7.39
C VAL A 85 -2.03 11.17 -7.33
N LEU A 86 -2.50 10.67 -8.47
CA LEU A 86 -3.69 9.81 -8.50
C LEU A 86 -3.50 8.57 -7.62
N VAL A 87 -2.41 7.83 -7.80
CA VAL A 87 -2.13 6.62 -7.02
C VAL A 87 -1.97 6.93 -5.54
N ASP A 88 -1.12 7.90 -5.19
CA ASP A 88 -0.88 8.28 -3.79
C ASP A 88 -2.19 8.63 -3.08
N SER A 89 -3.04 9.43 -3.73
CA SER A 89 -4.31 9.87 -3.17
C SER A 89 -5.33 8.74 -3.05
N LEU A 90 -5.39 7.82 -4.02
CA LEU A 90 -6.26 6.64 -3.91
C LEU A 90 -5.85 5.73 -2.74
N VAL A 91 -4.55 5.47 -2.57
CA VAL A 91 -4.01 4.69 -1.45
C VAL A 91 -4.30 5.40 -0.13
N LEU A 92 -4.03 6.71 -0.03
CA LEU A 92 -4.26 7.48 1.19
C LEU A 92 -5.74 7.52 1.59
N GLY A 93 -6.64 7.72 0.62
CA GLY A 93 -8.09 7.70 0.84
C GLY A 93 -8.61 6.31 1.25
N ALA A 94 -8.01 5.23 0.76
CA ALA A 94 -8.32 3.88 1.21
C ALA A 94 -7.81 3.62 2.63
N MET A 95 -6.58 4.02 2.94
CA MET A 95 -6.00 3.91 4.28
C MET A 95 -6.86 4.62 5.33
N ALA A 96 -7.24 5.87 5.07
CA ALA A 96 -8.07 6.64 6.00
C ALA A 96 -9.44 6.00 6.27
N ARG A 97 -10.08 5.44 5.25
CA ARG A 97 -11.33 4.66 5.40
C ARG A 97 -11.14 3.43 6.30
N LEU A 98 -10.02 2.72 6.13
CA LEU A 98 -9.72 1.51 6.88
C LEU A 98 -9.25 1.78 8.31
N SER A 99 -8.64 2.95 8.55
CA SER A 99 -8.20 3.40 9.87
C SER A 99 -9.33 3.97 10.74
N ARG A 100 -10.53 4.21 10.19
CA ARG A 100 -11.71 4.52 11.02
C ARG A 100 -11.96 3.40 12.03
N SER A 101 -12.30 3.77 13.26
CA SER A 101 -12.60 2.85 14.35
C SER A 101 -14.05 2.98 14.81
N GLY A 102 -14.61 1.91 15.36
CA GLY A 102 -15.95 1.94 15.94
C GLY A 102 -17.08 1.89 14.90
N PRO A 103 -18.27 2.44 15.20
CA PRO A 103 -19.48 2.26 14.39
C PRO A 103 -19.40 2.90 12.98
N GLU A 104 -18.42 3.78 12.75
CA GLU A 104 -18.20 4.44 11.47
C GLU A 104 -17.53 3.53 10.42
N LYS A 105 -16.90 2.42 10.85
CA LYS A 105 -16.34 1.43 9.95
C LYS A 105 -17.44 0.49 9.45
N THR A 106 -18.17 0.94 8.44
CA THR A 106 -19.23 0.17 7.78
C THR A 106 -18.67 -0.76 6.69
N GLN A 107 -19.44 -1.77 6.28
CA GLN A 107 -19.11 -2.60 5.13
C GLN A 107 -18.94 -1.76 3.85
N GLU A 108 -19.81 -0.77 3.66
CA GLU A 108 -19.72 0.19 2.54
C GLU A 108 -18.36 0.92 2.53
N THR A 109 -17.89 1.38 3.69
CA THR A 109 -16.57 2.03 3.82
C THR A 109 -15.43 1.08 3.45
N ILE A 110 -15.55 -0.20 3.80
CA ILE A 110 -14.58 -1.25 3.45
C ILE A 110 -14.58 -1.50 1.93
N ASP A 111 -15.76 -1.62 1.32
CA ASP A 111 -15.92 -1.84 -0.11
C ASP A 111 -15.37 -0.67 -0.93
N GLU A 112 -15.61 0.57 -0.50
CA GLU A 112 -15.00 1.75 -1.13
C GLU A 112 -13.47 1.75 -1.06
N ALA A 113 -12.91 1.36 0.08
CA ALA A 113 -11.46 1.25 0.23
C ALA A 113 -10.89 0.17 -0.70
N ILE A 114 -11.56 -0.97 -0.80
CA ILE A 114 -11.23 -2.05 -1.74
C ILE A 114 -11.23 -1.55 -3.18
N GLN A 115 -12.30 -0.89 -3.63
CA GLN A 115 -12.43 -0.40 -5.00
C GLN A 115 -11.29 0.56 -5.38
N ARG A 116 -10.86 1.40 -4.44
CA ARG A 116 -9.73 2.32 -4.64
C ARG A 116 -8.42 1.59 -4.80
N LEU A 117 -8.16 0.60 -3.95
CA LEU A 117 -6.95 -0.22 -4.03
C LEU A 117 -6.94 -1.05 -5.33
N ASP A 118 -8.07 -1.62 -5.73
CA ASP A 118 -8.21 -2.34 -7.00
C ASP A 118 -7.96 -1.43 -8.21
N ARG A 119 -8.43 -0.17 -8.14
CA ARG A 119 -8.10 0.84 -9.16
C ARG A 119 -6.62 1.16 -9.20
N VAL A 120 -5.94 1.27 -8.06
CA VAL A 120 -4.48 1.47 -8.00
C VAL A 120 -3.78 0.29 -8.66
N ILE A 121 -4.12 -0.94 -8.29
CA ILE A 121 -3.53 -2.16 -8.84
C ILE A 121 -3.68 -2.20 -10.37
N ALA A 122 -4.86 -1.85 -10.89
CA ALA A 122 -5.13 -1.81 -12.32
C ALA A 122 -4.33 -0.76 -13.12
N LEU A 123 -3.75 0.25 -12.45
CA LEU A 123 -2.92 1.28 -13.09
C LEU A 123 -1.47 0.82 -13.32
N TYR A 124 -1.04 -0.26 -12.67
CA TYR A 124 0.32 -0.77 -12.81
C TYR A 124 0.37 -1.93 -13.81
N PRO A 125 1.39 -1.98 -14.68
CA PRO A 125 1.64 -3.17 -15.47
C PRO A 125 2.03 -4.35 -14.56
N PRO A 126 1.93 -5.59 -15.06
CA PRO A 126 2.55 -6.74 -14.40
C PRO A 126 4.02 -6.43 -14.09
N GLN A 127 4.39 -6.62 -12.84
CA GLN A 127 5.76 -6.40 -12.38
C GLN A 127 6.63 -7.58 -12.81
N ARG A 128 7.94 -7.38 -13.03
CA ARG A 128 8.79 -8.44 -13.60
C ARG A 128 9.69 -9.12 -12.57
N ASP A 129 10.30 -8.35 -11.70
CA ASP A 129 11.28 -8.81 -10.72
C ASP A 129 11.18 -8.05 -9.41
N ILE A 130 11.62 -8.68 -8.32
CA ILE A 130 11.49 -8.15 -6.96
C ILE A 130 12.26 -6.82 -6.80
N ASP A 131 13.37 -6.66 -7.52
CA ASP A 131 14.26 -5.49 -7.43
C ASP A 131 13.65 -4.21 -8.03
N SER A 132 12.81 -4.35 -9.05
CA SER A 132 12.10 -3.24 -9.69
C SER A 132 10.64 -3.09 -9.25
N PHE A 133 10.20 -3.85 -8.23
CA PHE A 133 8.82 -3.83 -7.77
C PHE A 133 8.41 -2.42 -7.32
N ASP A 134 7.32 -1.90 -7.91
CA ASP A 134 6.86 -0.55 -7.59
C ASP A 134 6.40 -0.43 -6.12
N PRO A 135 6.98 0.50 -5.34
CA PRO A 135 6.69 0.60 -3.91
C PRO A 135 5.27 1.10 -3.59
N LEU A 136 4.60 1.82 -4.50
CA LEU A 136 3.21 2.25 -4.32
C LEU A 136 2.25 1.10 -4.61
N LEU A 137 2.52 0.30 -5.65
CA LEU A 137 1.79 -0.95 -5.89
C LEU A 137 1.94 -1.91 -4.70
N ALA A 138 3.16 -2.07 -4.18
CA ALA A 138 3.42 -2.93 -3.03
C ALA A 138 2.57 -2.53 -1.81
N LYS A 139 2.49 -1.23 -1.52
CA LYS A 139 1.62 -0.69 -0.46
C LYS A 139 0.15 -0.97 -0.73
N ALA A 140 -0.33 -0.76 -1.97
CA ALA A 140 -1.73 -1.01 -2.31
C ALA A 140 -2.10 -2.50 -2.12
N LEU A 141 -1.24 -3.41 -2.56
CA LEU A 141 -1.41 -4.86 -2.36
C LEU A 141 -1.43 -5.25 -0.88
N VAL A 142 -0.52 -4.71 -0.07
CA VAL A 142 -0.51 -4.94 1.38
C VAL A 142 -1.81 -4.49 2.02
N TRP A 143 -2.27 -3.27 1.73
CA TRP A 143 -3.53 -2.78 2.27
C TRP A 143 -4.70 -3.64 1.79
N ARG A 144 -4.72 -4.05 0.52
CA ARG A 144 -5.79 -4.90 -0.03
C ARG A 144 -5.85 -6.26 0.66
N ALA A 145 -4.71 -6.90 0.86
CA ALA A 145 -4.59 -8.16 1.58
C ALA A 145 -5.00 -8.01 3.06
N SER A 146 -4.61 -6.89 3.70
CA SER A 146 -5.03 -6.58 5.07
C SER A 146 -6.55 -6.52 5.19
N VAL A 147 -7.22 -5.86 4.23
CA VAL A 147 -8.70 -5.80 4.22
C VAL A 147 -9.34 -7.16 3.99
N GLN A 148 -8.82 -7.95 3.07
CA GLN A 148 -9.33 -9.31 2.85
C GLN A 148 -9.25 -10.15 4.11
N ALA A 149 -8.15 -10.01 4.85
CA ALA A 149 -8.00 -10.69 6.13
C ALA A 149 -9.05 -10.21 7.15
N MET A 150 -9.36 -8.90 7.20
CA MET A 150 -10.43 -8.37 8.06
C MET A 150 -11.82 -8.93 7.75
N VAL A 151 -12.15 -9.12 6.47
CA VAL A 151 -13.50 -9.54 6.03
C VAL A 151 -13.65 -11.06 6.03
N GLY A 152 -12.55 -11.79 5.82
CA GLY A 152 -12.52 -13.24 5.64
C GLY A 152 -12.51 -14.08 6.93
N THR A 153 -12.80 -13.51 8.10
CA THR A 153 -12.73 -14.19 9.41
C THR A 153 -13.85 -15.21 9.63
N GLU A 154 -14.00 -16.18 8.73
CA GLU A 154 -14.47 -17.52 9.11
C GLU A 154 -13.25 -18.37 9.53
N LYS A 155 -12.91 -18.25 10.83
CA LYS A 155 -12.30 -19.26 11.71
C LYS A 155 -10.92 -19.90 11.46
N ASP A 156 -10.23 -19.66 10.35
CA ASP A 156 -8.82 -20.07 10.24
C ASP A 156 -7.89 -18.84 10.25
N PRO A 157 -6.79 -18.84 11.04
CA PRO A 157 -5.79 -17.78 10.97
C PRO A 157 -5.28 -17.73 9.53
N ILE A 158 -5.63 -16.65 8.83
CA ILE A 158 -5.44 -16.49 7.38
C ILE A 158 -3.94 -16.40 7.09
N ASP A 159 -3.31 -17.56 6.96
CA ASP A 159 -1.99 -17.79 6.35
C ASP A 159 -2.17 -18.00 4.84
N VAL A 160 -2.89 -17.06 4.19
CA VAL A 160 -3.15 -17.11 2.73
C VAL A 160 -1.88 -16.69 2.00
N LEU A 161 -0.94 -17.64 1.94
CA LEU A 161 0.19 -17.60 1.03
C LEU A 161 -0.28 -18.00 -0.36
N SER A 162 -0.56 -17.00 -1.18
CA SER A 162 -0.55 -17.16 -2.64
C SER A 162 0.83 -16.72 -3.12
N LEU A 163 1.73 -17.69 -3.32
CA LEU A 163 2.99 -17.43 -4.02
C LEU A 163 2.67 -17.09 -5.47
N ILE A 164 2.69 -15.80 -5.78
CA ILE A 164 2.49 -15.25 -7.11
C ILE A 164 3.87 -14.96 -7.68
N ARG A 165 4.26 -15.68 -8.72
CA ARG A 165 5.41 -15.29 -9.51
C ARG A 165 5.04 -14.03 -10.31
N MET A 166 5.92 -13.04 -10.31
CA MET A 166 5.60 -11.73 -10.88
C MET A 166 5.42 -11.76 -12.41
N SER A 167 6.19 -12.60 -13.11
CA SER A 167 6.02 -12.87 -14.54
C SER A 167 6.42 -14.30 -14.91
N ASP A 168 5.70 -14.90 -15.86
CA ASP A 168 6.09 -16.15 -16.53
C ASP A 168 6.92 -15.92 -17.79
N ASP A 169 7.13 -14.67 -18.22
CA ASP A 169 7.91 -14.33 -19.40
C ASP A 169 9.36 -14.80 -19.25
N GLY A 170 9.76 -15.79 -20.06
CA GLY A 170 11.10 -16.38 -20.01
C GLY A 170 11.25 -17.54 -19.01
N ARG A 171 10.17 -17.99 -18.36
CA ARG A 171 10.19 -19.16 -17.48
C ARG A 171 10.45 -20.44 -18.29
N PRO A 172 11.41 -21.29 -17.88
CA PRO A 172 11.52 -22.64 -18.41
C PRO A 172 10.22 -23.41 -18.19
N SER A 173 9.69 -24.04 -19.24
CA SER A 173 8.42 -24.78 -19.19
C SER A 173 8.43 -25.98 -18.23
N ASN A 174 9.59 -26.37 -17.72
CA ASN A 174 9.80 -27.49 -16.79
C ASN A 174 9.93 -27.07 -15.32
N CYS A 175 9.66 -25.82 -14.95
CA CYS A 175 9.74 -25.39 -13.56
C CYS A 175 8.59 -25.97 -12.72
N PRO A 176 8.89 -26.64 -11.58
CA PRO A 176 7.86 -27.23 -10.73
C PRO A 176 6.97 -26.18 -10.08
N ASP A 177 5.82 -26.62 -9.58
CA ASP A 177 4.97 -25.80 -8.71
C ASP A 177 5.62 -25.63 -7.34
N ILE A 178 6.24 -24.47 -7.11
CA ILE A 178 6.93 -24.16 -5.85
C ILE A 178 5.98 -24.20 -4.65
N ALA A 179 4.71 -23.81 -4.83
CA ALA A 179 3.75 -23.80 -3.74
C ALA A 179 3.51 -25.22 -3.21
N ALA A 180 3.49 -26.22 -4.11
CA ALA A 180 3.33 -27.63 -3.77
C ALA A 180 4.59 -28.24 -3.10
N LEU A 181 5.76 -27.64 -3.31
CA LEU A 181 7.02 -28.12 -2.73
C LEU A 181 7.36 -27.50 -1.38
N LEU A 182 6.68 -26.39 -1.03
CA LEU A 182 7.03 -25.57 0.11
C LEU A 182 6.72 -26.27 1.46
N GLN A 183 7.73 -26.38 2.30
CA GLN A 183 7.63 -26.79 3.70
C GLN A 183 7.77 -25.55 4.59
N ARG A 184 6.72 -25.26 5.36
CA ARG A 184 6.59 -24.01 6.11
C ARG A 184 6.80 -24.22 7.60
N THR A 185 7.46 -23.25 8.21
CA THR A 185 7.31 -22.98 9.64
C THR A 185 6.29 -21.85 9.80
N PRO A 186 5.29 -21.98 10.69
CA PRO A 186 4.37 -20.89 11.00
C PRO A 186 5.12 -19.62 11.42
N LEU A 187 4.53 -18.47 11.11
CA LEU A 187 5.09 -17.17 11.49
C LEU A 187 4.93 -16.93 12.99
N GLU A 188 6.05 -16.64 13.65
CA GLU A 188 6.10 -16.20 15.03
C GLU A 188 6.26 -14.68 15.07
N TYR A 189 5.22 -13.98 15.50
CA TYR A 189 5.22 -12.53 15.62
C TYR A 189 5.55 -12.09 17.07
N PRO A 190 6.18 -10.93 17.25
CA PRO A 190 6.52 -10.44 18.59
C PRO A 190 5.25 -10.01 19.37
N ASP A 191 5.20 -10.37 20.66
CA ASP A 191 4.07 -10.14 21.57
C ASP A 191 3.53 -8.70 21.59
N ASN A 192 4.40 -7.70 21.46
CA ASN A 192 4.03 -6.30 21.49
C ASN A 192 3.29 -5.86 20.22
N ALA A 193 3.62 -6.45 19.06
CA ALA A 193 2.93 -6.20 17.81
C ALA A 193 1.56 -6.88 17.82
N LEU A 194 1.51 -8.06 18.46
CA LEU A 194 0.29 -8.84 18.62
C LEU A 194 -0.78 -8.10 19.47
N ARG A 195 -0.41 -7.49 20.60
CA ARG A 195 -1.37 -6.85 21.52
C ARG A 195 -2.07 -5.59 21.01
N THR A 196 -1.79 -5.12 19.80
CA THR A 196 -2.33 -3.86 19.27
C THR A 196 -3.67 -4.00 18.53
N GLY A 197 -4.21 -5.22 18.38
CA GLY A 197 -5.47 -5.46 17.65
C GLY A 197 -5.39 -5.03 16.19
N ARG A 198 -4.18 -5.02 15.62
CA ARG A 198 -3.93 -4.54 14.26
C ARG A 198 -4.13 -5.68 13.29
N VAL A 199 -4.97 -5.45 12.28
CA VAL A 199 -4.98 -6.25 11.06
C VAL A 199 -4.00 -5.63 10.07
N GLY A 200 -3.17 -6.46 9.46
CA GLY A 200 -2.21 -6.01 8.47
C GLY A 200 -1.70 -7.14 7.60
N ALA A 201 -0.79 -6.80 6.70
CA ALA A 201 -0.10 -7.77 5.86
C ALA A 201 1.33 -7.33 5.59
N VAL A 202 2.21 -8.27 5.31
CA VAL A 202 3.56 -8.01 4.81
C VAL A 202 3.64 -8.58 3.42
N LEU A 203 3.99 -7.77 2.42
CA LEU A 203 4.32 -8.23 1.08
C LEU A 203 5.83 -8.42 1.00
N PHE A 204 6.26 -9.56 0.47
CA PHE A 204 7.66 -9.92 0.37
C PHE A 204 7.97 -10.61 -0.95
N GLY A 205 9.21 -10.48 -1.37
CA GLY A 205 9.83 -11.23 -2.44
C GLY A 205 10.75 -12.32 -1.90
N LEU A 206 10.83 -13.47 -2.60
CA LEU A 206 11.70 -14.60 -2.30
C LEU A 206 12.46 -15.07 -3.54
N ASP A 207 13.74 -15.38 -3.32
CA ASP A 207 14.52 -16.23 -4.21
C ASP A 207 14.94 -17.53 -3.51
N TRP A 208 15.02 -18.61 -4.26
CA TRP A 208 15.39 -19.95 -3.82
C TRP A 208 16.69 -20.40 -4.49
N LYS A 209 17.53 -21.11 -3.73
CA LYS A 209 18.74 -21.76 -4.23
C LYS A 209 18.79 -23.20 -3.76
N GLY A 210 18.51 -24.12 -4.68
CA GLY A 210 18.31 -25.53 -4.33
C GLY A 210 17.02 -25.68 -3.54
N THR A 211 17.11 -26.07 -2.27
CA THR A 211 15.96 -26.25 -1.36
C THR A 211 15.78 -25.10 -0.37
N ALA A 212 16.74 -24.18 -0.26
CA ALA A 212 16.73 -23.14 0.76
C ALA A 212 16.37 -21.78 0.16
N VAL A 213 15.80 -20.90 0.99
CA VAL A 213 15.64 -19.49 0.65
C VAL A 213 17.03 -18.84 0.56
N ASP A 214 17.34 -18.26 -0.59
CA ASP A 214 18.58 -17.53 -0.85
C ASP A 214 18.43 -16.06 -0.44
N ARG A 215 17.29 -15.47 -0.79
CA ARG A 215 17.00 -14.05 -0.59
C ARG A 215 15.57 -13.84 -0.14
N VAL A 216 15.40 -12.91 0.79
CA VAL A 216 14.11 -12.36 1.19
C VAL A 216 14.18 -10.85 1.03
N VAL A 217 13.14 -10.24 0.48
CA VAL A 217 13.00 -8.79 0.38
C VAL A 217 11.62 -8.39 0.90
N ILE A 218 11.56 -7.52 1.91
CA ILE A 218 10.28 -6.95 2.34
C ILE A 218 9.93 -5.81 1.38
N LEU A 219 8.86 -6.00 0.60
CA LEU A 219 8.40 -5.05 -0.41
C LEU A 219 7.51 -3.97 0.21
N ALA A 220 6.67 -4.35 1.16
CA ALA A 220 5.86 -3.41 1.94
C ALA A 220 5.38 -4.04 3.25
N GLU A 221 5.22 -3.21 4.27
CA GLU A 221 4.58 -3.52 5.54
C GLU A 221 3.90 -2.26 6.13
N PRO A 222 2.95 -2.39 7.08
CA PRO A 222 2.48 -1.28 7.87
C PRO A 222 3.62 -0.70 8.72
N ALA A 223 3.80 0.62 8.66
CA ALA A 223 4.92 1.29 9.32
C ALA A 223 4.94 1.08 10.84
N GLY A 224 6.14 0.88 11.39
CA GLY A 224 6.38 0.84 12.84
C GLY A 224 5.82 -0.39 13.54
N THR A 225 5.55 -1.48 12.81
CA THR A 225 5.03 -2.72 13.39
C THR A 225 6.11 -3.76 13.69
N GLY A 226 7.21 -3.76 12.94
CA GLY A 226 8.26 -4.78 13.05
C GLY A 226 7.85 -6.13 12.46
N PHE A 227 6.71 -6.20 11.77
CA PHE A 227 6.23 -7.44 11.15
C PHE A 227 7.16 -7.88 10.03
N GLY A 228 7.69 -6.97 9.22
CA GLY A 228 8.63 -7.26 8.15
C GLY A 228 9.87 -8.01 8.64
N ALA A 229 10.46 -7.59 9.77
CA ALA A 229 11.64 -8.25 10.34
C ALA A 229 11.32 -9.66 10.88
N ALA A 230 10.16 -9.83 11.53
CA ALA A 230 9.71 -11.14 12.00
C ALA A 230 9.41 -12.07 10.81
N THR A 231 8.69 -11.57 9.81
CA THR A 231 8.41 -12.26 8.55
C THR A 231 9.70 -12.68 7.87
N GLU A 232 10.67 -11.77 7.71
CA GLU A 232 11.97 -12.10 7.11
C GLU A 232 12.68 -13.23 7.85
N THR A 233 12.69 -13.19 9.18
CA THR A 233 13.34 -14.20 10.01
C THR A 233 12.71 -15.58 9.81
N THR A 234 11.38 -15.67 9.84
CA THR A 234 10.67 -16.93 9.60
C THR A 234 10.84 -17.42 8.16
N LEU A 235 10.76 -16.54 7.16
CA LEU A 235 10.88 -16.94 5.75
C LEU A 235 12.22 -17.63 5.47
N ARG A 236 13.29 -17.23 6.17
CA ARG A 236 14.61 -17.87 6.04
C ARG A 236 14.66 -19.31 6.55
N SER A 237 13.71 -19.74 7.40
CA SER A 237 13.62 -21.14 7.85
C SER A 237 12.83 -22.02 6.89
N TRP A 238 12.15 -21.43 5.91
CA TRP A 238 11.38 -22.20 4.94
C TRP A 238 12.29 -22.97 3.99
N THR A 239 11.83 -24.14 3.58
CA THR A 239 12.54 -25.03 2.69
C THR A 239 11.61 -25.61 1.63
N LEU A 240 12.18 -26.09 0.54
CA LEU A 240 11.48 -26.91 -0.44
C LEU A 240 11.78 -28.39 -0.17
N SER A 241 10.79 -29.25 -0.39
CA SER A 241 10.92 -30.71 -0.26
C SER A 241 11.92 -31.32 -1.25
N GLN A 242 12.22 -30.62 -2.34
CA GLN A 242 13.19 -31.00 -3.35
C GLN A 242 13.83 -29.76 -3.99
N PRO A 243 15.07 -29.86 -4.53
CA PRO A 243 15.76 -28.72 -5.09
C PRO A 243 15.10 -28.24 -6.39
N VAL A 244 15.16 -26.93 -6.64
CA VAL A 244 14.65 -26.33 -7.87
C VAL A 244 15.78 -25.77 -8.74
N PRO A 245 15.65 -25.83 -10.08
CA PRO A 245 16.62 -25.19 -10.97
C PRO A 245 16.74 -23.69 -10.67
N GLU A 246 17.94 -23.12 -10.79
CA GLU A 246 18.18 -21.70 -10.43
C GLU A 246 17.24 -20.74 -11.17
N ALA A 247 16.99 -20.96 -12.46
CA ALA A 247 16.06 -20.14 -13.26
C ALA A 247 14.59 -20.23 -12.79
N CYS A 248 14.24 -21.31 -12.07
CA CYS A 248 12.91 -21.52 -11.50
C CYS A 248 12.76 -20.94 -10.10
N GLY A 249 13.86 -20.59 -9.43
CA GLY A 249 13.88 -20.17 -8.03
C GLY A 249 13.73 -18.68 -7.79
N LYS A 250 13.61 -17.83 -8.82
CA LYS A 250 13.65 -16.36 -8.66
C LYS A 250 12.29 -15.68 -8.76
N ASP A 251 12.19 -14.50 -8.14
CA ASP A 251 11.10 -13.52 -8.30
C ASP A 251 9.72 -14.00 -7.84
N PHE A 252 9.68 -14.73 -6.73
CA PHE A 252 8.42 -15.09 -6.08
C PHE A 252 7.95 -13.96 -5.19
N VAL A 253 6.71 -13.52 -5.35
CA VAL A 253 6.09 -12.56 -4.44
C VAL A 253 4.91 -13.20 -3.74
N SER A 254 4.81 -12.98 -2.45
CA SER A 254 3.64 -13.37 -1.67
C SER A 254 3.41 -12.33 -0.59
N PHE A 255 2.23 -12.38 0.00
CA PHE A 255 1.97 -11.70 1.25
C PHE A 255 1.72 -12.72 2.35
N VAL A 256 1.90 -12.26 3.58
CA VAL A 256 1.36 -12.89 4.79
C VAL A 256 0.45 -11.88 5.44
N SER A 257 -0.79 -12.25 5.66
CA SER A 257 -1.75 -11.43 6.41
C SER A 257 -1.85 -11.91 7.84
N PHE A 258 -2.20 -11.01 8.75
CA PHE A 258 -2.47 -11.35 10.13
C PHE A 258 -3.69 -10.57 10.59
N THR A 259 -4.59 -11.28 11.25
CA THR A 259 -5.73 -10.73 11.99
C THR A 259 -5.51 -11.08 13.44
N GLN A 260 -5.64 -10.11 14.33
CA GLN A 260 -5.66 -10.40 15.75
C GLN A 260 -6.90 -9.81 16.41
N GLU A 261 -7.68 -10.70 17.02
CA GLU A 261 -8.76 -10.38 17.96
C GLU A 261 -8.20 -9.93 19.31
#